data_AF-A0A4Q4SIK1-F1
#
_entry.id   AF-A0A4Q4SIK1-F1
#
_cell.length_a   1.000
_cell.length_b   1.000
_cell.length_c   1.000
_cell.angle_alpha   90.00
_cell.angle_beta   90.00
_cell.angle_gamma   90.00
#
_symmetry.space_group_name_H-M   'P 1'
#
loop_
_entity.id
_entity.type
_entity.pdbx_description
1 polymer ?
#
loop_
_entity_poly.entity_id
_entity_poly.type
_entity_poly.pdbx_seq_one_letter_code
_entity_poly.pdbx_strand_id
1 'polypeptide(L)'
;MAPRRGGGSGAGYMTSTCSGAFMSPLAQASLAYDVVFLVLFLGLSIATFFVRRKSEGGKKLVGVPFVVALFFQVLSRLLVLIGKLMYQCSDLSVDDYLNLSVASNVMSRLANWMLLVIFVYILNSMLLKQLETTSSGSKTVSWIIIGVMAAVMIADLALSSYVSISSKYWNFDFALTMVTAQAFSLTVDILWLISVIISAAFSLSNVSALRSRRLPGGDLIGWVTALYITLFVYSVLGIVFSSFYFWPYESSVSNEAMTALSFISALSQILTFVTLMCIAKHISWSQTIEKTEPVYVPVMQQQATYAYGNGQQDYYQQTPELVHVR
;
A
#
# COMPACT_ATOMS: atom_id res chain seq x y z
N MET A 1 -42.86 19.30 57.50
CA MET A 1 -41.88 20.19 56.85
C MET A 1 -40.68 19.35 56.46
N ALA A 2 -40.52 19.06 55.16
CA ALA A 2 -39.40 18.26 54.66
C ALA A 2 -38.21 19.18 54.32
N PRO A 3 -36.95 18.73 54.50
CA PRO A 3 -35.78 19.57 54.22
C PRO A 3 -35.64 19.79 52.72
N ARG A 4 -35.52 21.06 52.32
CA ARG A 4 -35.17 21.48 50.96
C ARG A 4 -33.82 20.87 50.57
N ARG A 5 -33.80 20.18 49.42
CA ARG A 5 -32.59 19.81 48.68
C ARG A 5 -31.77 21.08 48.44
N GLY A 6 -30.65 21.21 49.14
CA GLY A 6 -29.62 22.19 48.81
C GLY A 6 -29.03 21.84 47.45
N GLY A 7 -29.14 22.77 46.51
CA GLY A 7 -28.42 22.75 45.26
C GLY A 7 -26.93 22.86 45.55
N GLY A 8 -26.23 21.74 45.46
CA GLY A 8 -24.79 21.72 45.28
C GLY A 8 -24.51 22.03 43.81
N SER A 9 -24.37 23.32 43.49
CA SER A 9 -23.61 23.75 42.32
C SER A 9 -22.16 23.36 42.55
N GLY A 10 -21.85 22.09 42.29
CA GLY A 10 -20.50 21.65 42.03
C GLY A 10 -20.07 22.38 40.79
N ALA A 11 -19.36 23.50 40.96
CA ALA A 11 -18.47 24.04 39.96
C ALA A 11 -17.47 22.92 39.67
N GLY A 12 -17.83 22.07 38.72
CA GLY A 12 -16.90 21.16 38.09
C GLY A 12 -15.86 22.04 37.45
N TYR A 13 -14.74 22.23 38.14
CA TYR A 13 -13.50 22.57 37.49
C TYR A 13 -13.31 21.48 36.43
N MET A 14 -13.72 21.76 35.20
CA MET A 14 -13.07 21.19 34.05
C MET A 14 -11.64 21.71 34.15
N THR A 15 -10.80 21.00 34.89
CA THR A 15 -9.36 21.07 34.71
C THR A 15 -9.16 20.75 33.23
N SER A 16 -9.04 21.79 32.41
CA SER A 16 -8.65 21.63 31.02
C SER A 16 -7.33 20.87 31.08
N THR A 17 -7.36 19.60 30.68
CA THR A 17 -6.25 18.66 30.87
C THR A 17 -4.98 19.07 30.13
N CYS A 18 -5.00 20.23 29.46
CA CYS A 18 -3.96 20.74 28.60
C CYS A 18 -4.23 22.23 28.25
N SER A 19 -4.21 23.15 29.24
CA SER A 19 -4.49 24.58 28.99
C SER A 19 -3.40 25.21 28.11
N GLY A 20 -3.74 25.66 26.91
CA GLY A 20 -2.80 26.30 25.98
C GLY A 20 -2.15 25.36 24.95
N ALA A 21 -2.52 24.08 24.91
CA ALA A 21 -2.07 23.19 23.84
C ALA A 21 -2.76 23.48 22.50
N PHE A 22 -2.02 23.32 21.40
CA PHE A 22 -2.51 23.52 20.03
C PHE A 22 -3.12 24.91 19.77
N MET A 23 -2.56 25.97 20.33
CA MET A 23 -3.05 27.34 20.11
C MET A 23 -2.70 27.90 18.72
N SER A 24 -1.66 27.39 18.07
CA SER A 24 -1.29 27.84 16.72
C SER A 24 -2.11 27.10 15.66
N PRO A 25 -2.50 27.78 14.55
CA PRO A 25 -3.26 27.15 13.47
C PRO A 25 -2.50 25.97 12.84
N LEU A 26 -1.16 26.05 12.83
CA LEU A 26 -0.30 24.96 12.36
C LEU A 26 -0.36 23.74 13.27
N ALA A 27 -0.36 23.93 14.59
CA ALA A 27 -0.49 22.82 15.53
C ALA A 27 -1.86 22.15 15.41
N GLN A 28 -2.93 22.95 15.23
CA GLN A 28 -4.29 22.42 14.98
C GLN A 28 -4.36 21.63 13.68
N ALA A 29 -3.76 22.13 12.60
CA ALA A 29 -3.71 21.43 11.32
C ALA A 29 -2.92 20.10 11.43
N SER A 30 -1.81 20.09 12.17
CA SER A 30 -1.01 18.88 12.42
C SER A 30 -1.78 17.84 13.23
N LEU A 31 -2.53 18.27 14.26
CA LEU A 31 -3.38 17.38 15.04
C LEU A 31 -4.53 16.82 14.20
N ALA A 32 -5.21 17.68 13.43
CA ALA A 32 -6.29 17.27 12.54
C ALA A 32 -5.79 16.26 11.50
N TYR A 33 -4.60 16.47 10.95
CA TYR A 33 -3.92 15.51 10.08
C TYR A 33 -3.82 14.14 10.75
N ASP A 34 -3.17 14.04 11.93
CA ASP A 34 -2.95 12.74 12.56
C ASP A 34 -4.26 12.03 12.93
N VAL A 35 -5.26 12.76 13.44
CA VAL A 35 -6.56 12.21 13.81
C VAL A 35 -7.34 11.72 12.59
N VAL A 36 -7.45 12.53 11.54
CA VAL A 36 -8.21 12.16 10.32
C VAL A 36 -7.59 10.93 9.68
N PHE A 37 -6.27 10.90 9.49
CA PHE A 37 -5.62 9.76 8.85
C PHE A 37 -5.65 8.51 9.72
N LEU A 38 -5.57 8.63 11.05
CA LEU A 38 -5.76 7.50 11.97
C LEU A 38 -7.16 6.89 11.81
N VAL A 39 -8.21 7.72 11.82
CA VAL A 39 -9.60 7.26 11.64
C VAL A 39 -9.77 6.56 10.28
N LEU A 40 -9.19 7.11 9.21
CA LEU A 40 -9.25 6.49 7.90
C LEU A 40 -8.53 5.12 7.87
N PHE A 41 -7.35 4.99 8.47
CA PHE A 41 -6.64 3.70 8.55
C PHE A 41 -7.38 2.66 9.41
N LEU A 42 -8.05 3.10 10.48
CA LEU A 42 -8.95 2.24 11.27
C LEU A 42 -10.15 1.78 10.42
N GLY A 43 -10.74 2.69 9.64
CA GLY A 43 -11.79 2.37 8.68
C GLY A 43 -11.33 1.34 7.64
N LEU A 44 -10.11 1.47 7.12
CA LEU A 44 -9.51 0.49 6.20
C LEU A 44 -9.32 -0.88 6.88
N SER A 45 -8.93 -0.91 8.15
CA SER A 45 -8.77 -2.16 8.90
C SER A 45 -10.09 -2.90 9.05
N ILE A 46 -11.18 -2.17 9.32
CA ILE A 46 -12.53 -2.74 9.35
C ILE A 46 -12.97 -3.22 7.95
N ALA A 47 -12.76 -2.40 6.91
CA ALA A 47 -13.09 -2.76 5.53
C ALA A 47 -12.36 -4.04 5.07
N THR A 48 -11.10 -4.18 5.47
CA THR A 48 -10.24 -5.34 5.19
C THR A 48 -10.86 -6.64 5.69
N PHE A 49 -11.46 -6.62 6.89
CA PHE A 49 -12.13 -7.79 7.46
C PHE A 49 -13.30 -8.26 6.57
N PHE A 50 -14.10 -7.33 6.06
CA PHE A 50 -15.21 -7.65 5.16
C PHE A 50 -14.73 -8.15 3.79
N VAL A 51 -13.66 -7.57 3.24
CA VAL A 51 -13.08 -8.00 1.94
C VAL A 51 -12.49 -9.41 2.04
N ARG A 52 -11.72 -9.72 3.09
CA ARG A 52 -11.15 -11.06 3.30
C ARG A 52 -12.22 -12.13 3.48
N ARG A 53 -13.33 -11.80 4.15
CA ARG A 53 -14.41 -12.76 4.40
C ARG A 53 -15.20 -13.10 3.14
N LYS A 54 -15.35 -12.15 2.20
CA LYS A 54 -16.24 -12.29 1.02
C LYS A 54 -15.54 -12.69 -0.29
N SER A 55 -14.22 -12.54 -0.43
CA SER A 55 -13.52 -12.79 -1.71
C SER A 55 -12.34 -13.77 -1.55
N GLU A 56 -12.19 -14.72 -2.48
CA GLU A 56 -10.99 -15.57 -2.57
C GLU A 56 -9.72 -14.77 -2.92
N GLY A 57 -9.84 -13.79 -3.83
CA GLY A 57 -8.78 -12.82 -4.11
C GLY A 57 -8.43 -11.99 -2.87
N GLY A 58 -9.43 -11.71 -2.04
CA GLY A 58 -9.29 -11.09 -0.72
C GLY A 58 -8.38 -11.89 0.22
N LYS A 59 -8.49 -13.23 0.25
CA LYS A 59 -7.64 -14.07 1.12
C LYS A 59 -6.18 -14.10 0.69
N LYS A 60 -5.89 -13.93 -0.61
CA LYS A 60 -4.54 -13.98 -1.18
C LYS A 60 -3.86 -12.61 -1.20
N LEU A 61 -4.48 -11.60 -1.82
CA LEU A 61 -3.89 -10.26 -1.97
C LEU A 61 -4.01 -9.44 -0.69
N VAL A 62 -5.17 -9.50 -0.02
CA VAL A 62 -5.41 -8.89 1.30
C VAL A 62 -5.10 -9.90 2.41
N GLY A 63 -4.00 -10.63 2.24
CA GLY A 63 -3.57 -11.69 3.15
C GLY A 63 -2.92 -11.14 4.44
N VAL A 64 -2.13 -11.99 5.10
CA VAL A 64 -1.34 -11.62 6.28
C VAL A 64 -0.48 -10.36 6.07
N PRO A 65 0.33 -10.23 5.00
CA PRO A 65 1.22 -9.07 4.85
C PRO A 65 0.46 -7.75 4.74
N PHE A 66 -0.73 -7.74 4.13
CA PHE A 66 -1.58 -6.55 4.05
C PHE A 66 -2.12 -6.14 5.43
N VAL A 67 -2.62 -7.12 6.21
CA VAL A 67 -3.12 -6.85 7.56
C VAL A 67 -2.00 -6.38 8.48
N VAL A 68 -0.81 -6.98 8.37
CA VAL A 68 0.37 -6.58 9.14
C VAL A 68 0.82 -5.18 8.74
N ALA A 69 0.84 -4.85 7.45
CA ALA A 69 1.15 -3.49 6.97
C ALA A 69 0.19 -2.45 7.56
N LEU A 70 -1.13 -2.69 7.48
CA LEU A 70 -2.14 -1.80 8.06
C LEU A 70 -2.00 -1.68 9.58
N PHE A 71 -1.76 -2.79 10.28
CA PHE A 71 -1.58 -2.79 11.72
C PHE A 71 -0.39 -1.92 12.14
N PHE A 72 0.77 -2.11 11.51
CA PHE A 72 1.94 -1.28 11.78
C PHE A 72 1.72 0.19 11.41
N GLN A 73 0.97 0.48 10.35
CA GLN A 73 0.62 1.83 9.97
C GLN A 73 -0.29 2.51 11.01
N VAL A 74 -1.33 1.81 11.49
CA VAL A 74 -2.21 2.29 12.56
C VAL A 74 -1.41 2.53 13.85
N LEU A 75 -0.56 1.57 14.23
CA LEU A 75 0.25 1.68 15.43
C LEU A 75 1.23 2.85 15.35
N SER A 76 1.90 3.03 14.21
CA SER A 76 2.78 4.18 13.96
C SER A 76 2.03 5.51 14.16
N ARG A 77 0.86 5.66 13.54
CA ARG A 77 0.05 6.89 13.65
C ARG A 77 -0.46 7.12 15.06
N LEU A 78 -0.84 6.06 15.76
CA LEU A 78 -1.27 6.12 17.16
C LEU A 78 -0.13 6.62 18.06
N LEU A 79 1.08 6.08 17.88
CA LEU A 79 2.26 6.54 18.61
C LEU A 79 2.54 8.02 18.32
N VAL A 80 2.60 8.44 17.05
CA VAL A 80 2.81 9.86 16.72
C VAL A 80 1.78 10.77 17.40
N LEU A 81 0.50 10.39 17.38
CA LEU A 81 -0.57 11.15 18.02
C LEU A 81 -0.38 11.24 19.53
N ILE A 82 -0.13 10.11 20.21
CA ILE A 82 0.11 10.07 21.66
C ILE A 82 1.33 10.92 22.02
N GLY A 83 2.43 10.79 21.28
CA GLY A 83 3.65 11.57 21.51
C GLY A 83 3.41 13.07 21.39
N LYS A 84 2.67 13.51 20.36
CA LYS A 84 2.32 14.92 20.19
C LYS A 84 1.41 15.45 21.28
N LEU A 85 0.40 14.67 21.69
CA LEU A 85 -0.51 15.05 22.77
C LEU A 85 0.26 15.23 24.08
N MET A 86 1.08 14.23 24.47
CA MET A 86 1.84 14.28 25.71
C MET A 86 2.90 15.40 25.70
N TYR A 87 3.57 15.62 24.56
CA TYR A 87 4.55 16.70 24.42
C TYR A 87 3.90 18.09 24.55
N GLN A 88 2.75 18.31 23.91
CA GLN A 88 2.02 19.59 24.00
C GLN A 88 1.38 19.82 25.37
N CYS A 89 1.04 18.75 26.09
CA CYS A 89 0.56 18.83 27.47
C CYS A 89 1.68 18.95 28.51
N SER A 90 2.95 19.03 28.09
CA SER A 90 4.12 19.06 28.98
C SER A 90 4.24 17.84 29.90
N ASP A 91 3.58 16.74 29.56
CA ASP A 91 3.60 15.48 30.32
C ASP A 91 4.77 14.57 29.91
N LEU A 92 5.53 14.95 28.88
CA LEU A 92 6.61 14.15 28.31
C LEU A 92 7.91 14.95 28.20
N SER A 93 9.03 14.31 28.59
CA SER A 93 10.35 14.87 28.31
C SER A 93 10.65 14.83 26.80
N VAL A 94 11.57 15.69 26.34
CA VAL A 94 12.05 15.67 24.94
C VAL A 94 12.62 14.29 24.57
N ASP A 95 13.26 13.62 25.53
CA ASP A 95 13.90 12.33 25.36
C ASP A 95 12.88 11.22 25.08
N ASP A 96 11.83 11.18 25.88
CA ASP A 96 10.73 10.22 25.74
C ASP A 96 9.97 10.46 24.43
N TYR A 97 9.80 11.73 24.03
CA TYR A 97 9.19 12.08 22.74
C TYR A 97 10.03 11.55 21.56
N LEU A 98 11.35 11.72 21.61
CA LEU A 98 12.25 11.21 20.58
C LEU A 98 12.23 9.68 20.51
N ASN A 99 12.24 9.00 21.65
CA ASN A 99 12.13 7.54 21.69
C ASN A 99 10.82 7.04 21.05
N LEU A 100 9.71 7.72 21.35
CA LEU A 100 8.40 7.37 20.80
C LEU A 100 8.32 7.69 19.29
N SER A 101 8.93 8.78 18.86
CA SER A 101 9.09 9.13 17.44
C SER A 101 9.91 8.06 16.70
N VAL A 102 11.04 7.61 17.26
CA VAL A 102 11.85 6.52 16.69
C VAL A 102 11.01 5.25 16.57
N ALA A 103 10.30 4.83 17.62
CA ALA A 103 9.43 3.66 17.58
C ALA A 103 8.35 3.79 16.49
N SER A 104 7.74 4.96 16.35
CA SER A 104 6.74 5.21 15.31
C SER A 104 7.32 5.12 13.90
N ASN A 105 8.56 5.57 13.69
CA ASN A 105 9.27 5.49 12.42
C ASN A 105 9.61 4.05 12.05
N VAL A 106 10.05 3.23 13.02
CA VAL A 106 10.28 1.79 12.83
C VAL A 106 9.01 1.12 12.29
N MET A 107 7.87 1.38 12.94
CA MET A 107 6.58 0.80 12.54
C MET A 107 6.14 1.28 11.14
N SER A 108 6.32 2.57 10.84
CA SER A 108 6.01 3.14 9.51
C SER A 108 6.87 2.51 8.41
N ARG A 109 8.19 2.38 8.63
CA ARG A 109 9.11 1.75 7.67
C ARG A 109 8.78 0.27 7.45
N LEU A 110 8.42 -0.46 8.51
CA LEU A 110 7.95 -1.86 8.39
C LEU A 110 6.65 -1.97 7.60
N ALA A 111 5.70 -1.05 7.84
CA ALA A 111 4.44 -1.00 7.09
C ALA A 111 4.68 -0.77 5.59
N ASN A 112 5.55 0.19 5.25
CA ASN A 112 5.93 0.47 3.88
C ASN A 112 6.68 -0.72 3.25
N TRP A 113 7.63 -1.34 3.94
CA TRP A 113 8.31 -2.52 3.43
C TRP A 113 7.33 -3.67 3.12
N MET A 114 6.37 -3.93 4.01
CA MET A 114 5.30 -4.90 3.75
C MET A 114 4.43 -4.51 2.56
N LEU A 115 4.15 -3.22 2.39
CA LEU A 115 3.42 -2.70 1.24
C LEU A 115 4.17 -3.00 -0.08
N LEU A 116 5.51 -2.87 -0.08
CA LEU A 116 6.36 -3.25 -1.21
C LEU A 116 6.24 -4.74 -1.53
N VAL A 117 6.28 -5.62 -0.53
CA VAL A 117 6.08 -7.05 -0.72
C VAL A 117 4.74 -7.32 -1.41
N ILE A 118 3.68 -6.59 -1.07
CA ILE A 118 2.35 -6.78 -1.64
C ILE A 118 2.32 -6.41 -3.13
N PHE A 119 2.72 -5.19 -3.51
CA PHE A 119 2.60 -4.75 -4.90
C PHE A 119 3.71 -5.32 -5.80
N VAL A 120 4.93 -5.51 -5.30
CA VAL A 120 6.04 -6.07 -6.09
C VAL A 120 5.91 -7.57 -6.26
N TYR A 121 5.63 -8.31 -5.19
CA TYR A 121 5.65 -9.77 -5.24
C TYR A 121 4.25 -10.37 -5.33
N ILE A 122 3.35 -10.06 -4.39
CA ILE A 122 2.06 -10.75 -4.30
C ILE A 122 1.20 -10.46 -5.52
N LEU A 123 1.01 -9.18 -5.85
CA LEU A 123 0.20 -8.77 -7.01
C LEU A 123 0.74 -9.37 -8.31
N ASN A 124 2.04 -9.23 -8.59
CA ASN A 124 2.66 -9.78 -9.79
C ASN A 124 2.58 -11.31 -9.84
N SER A 125 2.75 -12.00 -8.70
CA SER A 125 2.61 -13.45 -8.65
C SER A 125 1.18 -13.92 -8.92
N MET A 126 0.16 -13.15 -8.51
CA MET A 126 -1.24 -13.45 -8.79
C MET A 126 -1.57 -13.22 -10.27
N LEU A 127 -1.05 -12.14 -10.86
CA LEU A 127 -1.22 -11.85 -12.29
C LEU A 127 -0.56 -12.93 -13.17
N LEU A 128 0.65 -13.37 -12.83
CA LEU A 128 1.34 -14.44 -13.57
C LEU A 128 0.62 -15.79 -13.48
N LYS A 129 0.04 -16.11 -12.31
CA LYS A 129 -0.77 -17.32 -12.16
C LYS A 129 -1.98 -17.33 -13.10
N GLN A 130 -2.59 -16.18 -13.34
CA GLN A 130 -3.71 -16.05 -14.29
C GLN A 130 -3.29 -16.25 -15.76
N LEU A 131 -2.01 -16.00 -16.08
CA LEU A 131 -1.46 -16.20 -17.41
C LEU A 131 -0.99 -17.65 -17.65
N GLU A 132 -1.12 -18.53 -16.65
CA GLU A 132 -0.53 -19.88 -16.60
C GLU A 132 0.98 -19.92 -16.86
N THR A 133 1.65 -18.77 -16.81
CA THR A 133 3.09 -18.64 -17.02
C THR A 133 3.80 -18.69 -15.69
N THR A 134 4.47 -19.82 -15.43
CA THR A 134 5.40 -19.94 -14.30
C THR A 134 6.78 -19.42 -14.71
N SER A 135 6.93 -18.11 -14.90
CA SER A 135 8.27 -17.55 -15.09
C SER A 135 8.99 -17.51 -13.73
N SER A 136 9.91 -18.44 -13.50
CA SER A 136 10.75 -18.46 -12.29
C SER A 136 11.53 -17.15 -12.13
N GLY A 137 11.98 -16.56 -13.25
CA GLY A 137 12.75 -15.31 -13.25
C GLY A 137 12.05 -14.10 -12.62
N SER A 138 10.74 -13.93 -12.83
CA SER A 138 10.00 -12.78 -12.27
C SER A 138 9.91 -12.82 -10.73
N LYS A 139 9.81 -14.03 -10.16
CA LYS A 139 9.83 -14.23 -8.71
C LYS A 139 11.19 -13.90 -8.12
N THR A 140 12.28 -14.33 -8.78
CA THR A 140 13.64 -14.04 -8.35
C THR A 140 13.91 -12.53 -8.34
N VAL A 141 13.55 -11.83 -9.42
CA VAL A 141 13.70 -10.36 -9.51
C VAL A 141 12.92 -9.65 -8.40
N SER A 142 11.68 -10.07 -8.13
CA SER A 142 10.86 -9.48 -7.06
C SER A 142 11.51 -9.65 -5.68
N TRP A 143 12.08 -10.82 -5.38
CA TRP A 143 12.78 -11.07 -4.12
C TRP A 143 14.07 -10.26 -3.99
N ILE A 144 14.82 -10.07 -5.08
CA ILE A 144 16.01 -9.21 -5.09
C ILE A 144 15.62 -7.77 -4.74
N ILE A 145 14.59 -7.22 -5.39
CA ILE A 145 14.11 -5.86 -5.11
C ILE A 145 13.70 -5.72 -3.64
N ILE A 146 12.90 -6.66 -3.12
CA ILE A 146 12.45 -6.66 -1.72
C ILE A 146 13.63 -6.74 -0.75
N GLY A 147 14.62 -7.59 -1.04
CA GLY A 147 15.79 -7.80 -0.19
C GLY A 147 16.72 -6.59 -0.14
N VAL A 148 17.01 -5.99 -1.31
CA VAL A 148 17.81 -4.75 -1.40
C VAL A 148 17.11 -3.62 -0.66
N MET A 149 15.80 -3.46 -0.87
CA MET A 149 15.02 -2.43 -0.17
C MET A 149 14.97 -2.67 1.34
N ALA A 150 14.90 -3.93 1.80
CA ALA A 150 14.97 -4.25 3.23
C ALA A 150 16.30 -3.79 3.85
N ALA A 151 17.42 -4.16 3.22
CA ALA A 151 18.76 -3.82 3.72
C ALA A 151 18.96 -2.30 3.79
N VAL A 152 18.57 -1.59 2.73
CA VAL A 152 18.70 -0.13 2.66
C VAL A 152 17.78 0.56 3.67
N MET A 153 16.54 0.09 3.86
CA MET A 153 15.63 0.65 4.87
C MET A 153 16.12 0.42 6.31
N ILE A 154 16.73 -0.72 6.60
CA ILE A 154 17.31 -1.00 7.92
C ILE A 154 18.48 -0.04 8.19
N ALA A 155 19.35 0.18 7.20
CA ALA A 155 20.46 1.13 7.31
C ALA A 155 19.96 2.57 7.53
N ASP A 156 18.93 2.98 6.78
CA ASP A 156 18.31 4.31 6.90
C ASP A 156 17.68 4.51 8.29
N LEU A 157 16.98 3.49 8.78
CA LEU A 157 16.36 3.51 10.09
C LEU A 157 17.40 3.59 11.21
N ALA A 158 18.50 2.82 11.10
CA ALA A 158 19.58 2.86 12.07
C ALA A 158 20.23 4.24 12.12
N LEU A 159 20.52 4.82 10.94
CA LEU A 159 21.15 6.13 10.84
C LEU A 159 20.23 7.27 11.31
N SER A 160 18.95 7.23 10.92
CA SER A 160 17.94 8.19 11.37
C SER A 160 17.68 8.13 12.88
N SER A 161 17.69 6.93 13.45
CA SER A 161 17.56 6.73 14.90
C SER A 161 18.77 7.27 15.66
N TYR A 162 19.98 7.01 15.13
CA TYR A 162 21.21 7.55 15.69
C TYR A 162 21.22 9.08 15.68
N VAL A 163 20.84 9.71 14.56
CA VAL A 163 20.73 11.17 14.46
C VAL A 163 19.67 11.72 15.42
N SER A 164 18.51 11.07 15.52
CA SER A 164 17.44 11.51 16.43
C SER A 164 17.90 11.55 17.88
N ILE A 165 18.62 10.51 18.35
CA ILE A 165 19.12 10.41 19.72
C ILE A 165 20.33 11.34 19.95
N SER A 166 21.25 11.41 18.99
CA SER A 166 22.49 12.18 19.09
C SER A 166 22.28 13.69 18.97
N SER A 167 21.11 14.13 18.51
CA SER A 167 20.73 15.54 18.38
C SER A 167 20.82 16.36 19.67
N LYS A 168 20.95 15.70 20.83
CA LYS A 168 21.13 16.34 22.13
C LYS A 168 22.53 16.94 22.33
N TYR A 169 23.54 16.35 21.68
CA TYR A 169 24.94 16.69 21.89
C TYR A 169 25.48 17.49 20.69
N TRP A 170 24.82 18.61 20.36
CA TRP A 170 25.11 19.45 19.18
C TRP A 170 26.62 19.72 18.99
N ASN A 171 27.26 18.93 18.13
CA ASN A 171 28.69 18.99 17.83
C ASN A 171 28.89 19.10 16.29
N PHE A 172 30.06 19.52 15.81
CA PHE A 172 30.33 19.61 14.36
C PHE A 172 30.15 18.26 13.63
N ASP A 173 30.59 17.16 14.25
CA ASP A 173 30.41 15.80 13.73
C ASP A 173 28.93 15.42 13.58
N PHE A 174 28.05 15.99 14.41
CA PHE A 174 26.61 15.77 14.33
C PHE A 174 26.02 16.41 13.07
N ALA A 175 26.44 17.62 12.70
CA ALA A 175 25.96 18.28 11.49
C ALA A 175 26.31 17.49 10.22
N LEU A 176 27.55 16.98 10.13
CA LEU A 176 27.97 16.11 9.02
C LEU A 176 27.18 14.78 9.00
N THR A 177 26.94 14.18 10.17
CA THR A 177 26.16 12.95 10.28
C THR A 177 24.69 13.16 9.89
N MET A 178 24.11 14.31 10.23
CA MET A 178 22.75 14.66 9.85
C MET A 178 22.59 14.82 8.33
N VAL A 179 23.52 15.52 7.68
CA VAL A 179 23.51 15.70 6.21
C VAL A 179 23.66 14.35 5.50
N THR A 180 24.56 13.49 5.98
CA THR A 180 24.76 12.15 5.40
C THR A 180 23.53 11.26 5.60
N ALA A 181 22.87 11.32 6.77
CA ALA A 181 21.61 10.62 7.01
C ALA A 181 20.50 11.06 6.06
N GLN A 182 20.36 12.36 5.83
CA GLN A 182 19.36 12.90 4.91
C GLN A 182 19.63 12.49 3.46
N ALA A 183 20.90 12.49 3.05
CA ALA A 183 21.29 12.07 1.70
C ALA A 183 21.01 10.57 1.49
N PHE A 184 21.21 9.78 2.53
CA PHE A 184 20.87 8.37 2.53
C PHE A 184 19.35 8.15 2.45
N SER A 185 18.54 8.86 3.24
CA SER A 185 17.07 8.81 3.17
C SER A 185 16.55 9.17 1.77
N LEU A 186 17.11 10.23 1.16
CA LEU A 186 16.78 10.60 -0.22
C LEU A 186 17.07 9.47 -1.20
N THR A 187 18.21 8.77 -1.03
CA THR A 187 18.57 7.61 -1.86
C THR A 187 17.58 6.46 -1.67
N VAL A 188 17.12 6.22 -0.44
CA VAL A 188 16.08 5.21 -0.14
C VAL A 188 14.78 5.54 -0.86
N ASP A 189 14.34 6.79 -0.85
CA ASP A 189 13.11 7.23 -1.51
C ASP A 189 13.22 7.11 -3.05
N ILE A 190 14.40 7.39 -3.62
CA ILE A 190 14.67 7.18 -5.05
C ILE A 190 14.62 5.69 -5.40
N LEU A 191 15.26 4.82 -4.61
CA LEU A 191 15.22 3.37 -4.83
C LEU A 191 13.81 2.80 -4.68
N TRP A 192 13.02 3.36 -3.76
CA TRP A 192 11.60 3.05 -3.62
C TRP A 192 10.82 3.43 -4.89
N LEU A 193 11.02 4.64 -5.42
CA LEU A 193 10.40 5.07 -6.68
C LEU A 193 10.79 4.14 -7.85
N ILE A 194 12.07 3.77 -7.97
CA ILE A 194 12.54 2.83 -8.99
C ILE A 194 11.83 1.49 -8.85
N SER A 195 11.67 0.99 -7.62
CA SER A 195 10.95 -0.26 -7.33
C SER A 195 9.47 -0.17 -7.76
N VAL A 196 8.82 0.98 -7.54
CA VAL A 196 7.46 1.25 -8.01
C VAL A 196 7.39 1.24 -9.54
N ILE A 197 8.32 1.90 -10.24
CA ILE A 197 8.35 1.96 -11.70
C ILE A 197 8.56 0.57 -12.32
N ILE A 198 9.54 -0.19 -11.83
CA ILE A 198 9.83 -1.56 -12.30
C ILE A 198 8.60 -2.45 -12.09
N SER A 199 7.97 -2.36 -10.91
CA SER A 199 6.77 -3.12 -10.60
C SER A 199 5.56 -2.70 -11.45
N ALA A 200 5.42 -1.40 -11.76
CA ALA A 200 4.39 -0.88 -12.66
C ALA A 200 4.54 -1.47 -14.06
N ALA A 201 5.77 -1.49 -14.59
CA ALA A 201 6.05 -2.07 -15.90
C ALA A 201 5.65 -3.56 -15.92
N PHE A 202 6.08 -4.34 -14.93
CA PHE A 202 5.73 -5.78 -14.87
C PHE A 202 4.23 -6.03 -14.75
N SER A 203 3.56 -5.34 -13.84
CA SER A 203 2.13 -5.54 -13.60
C SER A 203 1.30 -5.12 -14.82
N LEU A 204 1.59 -3.97 -15.45
CA LEU A 204 0.88 -3.51 -16.65
C LEU A 204 1.15 -4.41 -17.86
N SER A 205 2.37 -4.93 -18.02
CA SER A 205 2.67 -5.93 -19.04
C SER A 205 1.87 -7.23 -18.81
N ASN A 206 1.74 -7.67 -17.55
CA ASN A 206 0.96 -8.87 -17.24
C ASN A 206 -0.54 -8.64 -17.48
N VAL A 207 -1.10 -7.50 -17.07
CA VAL A 207 -2.53 -7.20 -17.29
C VAL A 207 -2.84 -6.98 -18.77
N SER A 208 -1.96 -6.33 -19.53
CA SER A 208 -2.13 -6.19 -20.98
C SER A 208 -2.09 -7.55 -21.71
N ALA A 209 -1.24 -8.48 -21.24
CA ALA A 209 -1.23 -9.86 -21.72
C ALA A 209 -2.52 -10.64 -21.36
N LEU A 210 -3.15 -10.36 -20.22
CA LEU A 210 -4.47 -10.93 -19.89
C LEU A 210 -5.54 -10.42 -20.88
N ARG A 211 -5.49 -9.12 -21.22
CA ARG A 211 -6.43 -8.52 -22.17
C ARG A 211 -6.25 -9.06 -23.58
N SER A 212 -5.01 -9.25 -24.05
CA SER A 212 -4.76 -9.81 -25.38
C SER A 212 -5.27 -11.25 -25.51
N ARG A 213 -5.30 -12.00 -24.41
CA ARG A 213 -5.89 -13.35 -24.30
C ARG A 213 -7.41 -13.36 -24.05
N ARG A 214 -8.09 -12.21 -24.12
CA ARG A 214 -9.53 -12.04 -23.89
C ARG A 214 -10.02 -12.53 -22.52
N LEU A 215 -9.14 -12.56 -21.52
CA LEU A 215 -9.54 -12.82 -20.14
C LEU A 215 -10.23 -11.58 -19.54
N PRO A 216 -11.15 -11.74 -18.56
CA PRO A 216 -11.85 -10.63 -17.92
C PRO A 216 -10.88 -9.75 -17.11
N GLY A 217 -10.22 -8.81 -17.80
CA GLY A 217 -9.19 -7.93 -17.23
C GLY A 217 -9.35 -6.45 -17.56
N GLY A 218 -10.42 -6.05 -18.24
CA GLY A 218 -10.62 -4.66 -18.67
C GLY A 218 -10.63 -3.66 -17.50
N ASP A 219 -11.49 -3.90 -16.50
CA ASP A 219 -11.57 -3.04 -15.31
C ASP A 219 -10.35 -3.21 -14.38
N LEU A 220 -9.71 -4.39 -14.39
CA LEU A 220 -8.48 -4.66 -13.64
C LEU A 220 -7.32 -3.73 -14.06
N ILE A 221 -7.22 -3.38 -15.36
CA ILE A 221 -6.23 -2.40 -15.85
C ILE A 221 -6.43 -1.06 -15.14
N GLY A 222 -7.68 -0.60 -14.99
CA GLY A 222 -8.00 0.66 -14.33
C GLY A 222 -7.51 0.68 -12.89
N TRP A 223 -7.82 -0.37 -12.12
CA TRP A 223 -7.41 -0.46 -10.72
C TRP A 223 -5.90 -0.61 -10.53
N VAL A 224 -5.22 -1.38 -11.38
CA VAL A 224 -3.76 -1.52 -11.35
C VAL A 224 -3.10 -0.19 -11.73
N THR A 225 -3.61 0.51 -12.73
CA THR A 225 -3.10 1.83 -13.13
C THR A 225 -3.29 2.85 -12.00
N ALA A 226 -4.48 2.87 -11.37
CA ALA A 226 -4.76 3.72 -10.21
C ALA A 226 -3.81 3.44 -9.03
N LEU A 227 -3.53 2.15 -8.75
CA LEU A 227 -2.56 1.75 -7.73
C LEU A 227 -1.19 2.39 -7.99
N TYR A 228 -0.63 2.23 -9.20
CA TYR A 228 0.70 2.77 -9.49
C TYR A 228 0.73 4.29 -9.60
N ILE A 229 -0.35 4.96 -10.01
CA ILE A 229 -0.45 6.41 -9.93
C ILE A 229 -0.38 6.87 -8.46
N THR A 230 -1.12 6.22 -7.56
CA THR A 230 -1.11 6.59 -6.14
C THR A 230 0.25 6.34 -5.50
N LEU A 231 0.89 5.20 -5.81
CA LEU A 231 2.26 4.88 -5.37
C LEU A 231 3.29 5.85 -5.94
N PHE A 232 3.17 6.24 -7.20
CA PHE A 232 4.06 7.20 -7.84
C PHE A 232 3.97 8.57 -7.16
N VAL A 233 2.76 9.09 -6.96
CA VAL A 233 2.53 10.36 -6.26
C VAL A 233 3.09 10.29 -4.83
N TYR A 234 2.83 9.21 -4.10
CA TYR A 234 3.40 9.00 -2.76
C TYR A 234 4.94 9.03 -2.77
N SER A 235 5.55 8.34 -3.72
CA SER A 235 7.01 8.22 -3.83
C SER A 235 7.68 9.54 -4.22
N VAL A 236 7.10 10.27 -5.18
CA VAL A 236 7.58 11.59 -5.59
C VAL A 236 7.49 12.59 -4.45
N LEU A 237 6.39 12.58 -3.69
CA LEU A 237 6.28 13.43 -2.50
C LEU A 237 7.30 13.06 -1.43
N GLY A 238 7.61 11.77 -1.24
CA GLY A 238 8.71 11.33 -0.36
C GLY A 238 10.05 11.97 -0.74
N ILE A 239 10.40 11.92 -2.04
CA ILE A 239 11.62 12.56 -2.57
C ILE A 239 11.59 14.08 -2.33
N VAL A 240 10.45 14.73 -2.58
CA VAL A 240 10.28 16.18 -2.34
C VAL A 240 10.53 16.51 -0.87
N PHE A 241 9.95 15.77 0.07
CA PHE A 241 10.19 15.98 1.50
C PHE A 241 11.65 15.77 1.89
N SER A 242 12.28 14.71 1.39
CA SER A 242 13.70 14.45 1.62
C SER A 242 14.61 15.51 1.00
N SER A 243 14.19 16.15 -0.10
CA SER A 243 14.96 17.20 -0.78
C SER A 243 14.94 18.54 -0.06
N PHE A 244 13.88 18.87 0.69
CA PHE A 244 13.78 20.14 1.42
C PHE A 244 14.89 20.35 2.45
N TYR A 245 15.47 19.27 2.95
CA TYR A 245 16.59 19.35 3.89
C TYR A 245 17.89 19.91 3.28
N PHE A 246 18.03 19.88 1.95
CA PHE A 246 19.21 20.39 1.25
C PHE A 246 19.04 21.85 0.79
N TRP A 247 17.85 22.41 0.96
CA TRP A 247 17.55 23.74 0.45
C TRP A 247 18.02 24.83 1.41
N PRO A 248 18.71 25.89 0.95
CA PRO A 248 19.15 26.98 1.82
C PRO A 248 17.96 27.68 2.49
N TYR A 249 18.14 27.99 3.78
CA TYR A 249 17.11 28.49 4.71
C TYR A 249 16.28 29.68 4.18
N GLU A 250 16.87 30.50 3.30
CA GLU A 250 16.25 31.70 2.71
C GLU A 250 15.17 31.42 1.66
N SER A 251 15.04 30.17 1.20
CA SER A 251 14.00 29.74 0.26
C SER A 251 13.20 28.56 0.81
N SER A 252 12.94 28.60 2.11
CA SER A 252 12.13 27.62 2.82
C SER A 252 10.70 27.61 2.27
N VAL A 253 10.21 26.41 1.95
CA VAL A 253 8.80 26.20 1.61
C VAL A 253 7.96 26.56 2.83
N SER A 254 6.88 27.31 2.61
CA SER A 254 6.01 27.74 3.71
C SER A 254 5.46 26.52 4.46
N ASN A 255 5.29 26.65 5.77
CA ASN A 255 4.81 25.54 6.59
C ASN A 255 3.41 25.06 6.18
N GLU A 256 2.60 25.95 5.63
CA GLU A 256 1.27 25.65 5.09
C GLU A 256 1.38 24.73 3.87
N ALA A 257 2.33 25.02 2.96
CA ALA A 257 2.59 24.17 1.80
C ALA A 257 3.11 22.80 2.22
N MET A 258 4.03 22.73 3.20
CA MET A 258 4.52 21.45 3.73
C MET A 258 3.40 20.62 4.38
N THR A 259 2.48 21.28 5.09
CA THR A 259 1.30 20.64 5.67
C THR A 259 0.38 20.12 4.57
N ALA A 260 0.05 20.93 3.57
CA ALA A 260 -0.79 20.52 2.44
C ALA A 260 -0.21 19.32 1.67
N LEU A 261 1.09 19.34 1.37
CA LEU A 261 1.78 18.21 0.74
C LEU A 261 1.71 16.95 1.61
N SER A 262 1.74 17.09 2.94
CA SER A 262 1.64 15.95 3.86
C SER A 262 0.26 15.29 3.79
N PHE A 263 -0.82 16.09 3.70
CA PHE A 263 -2.17 15.59 3.46
C PHE A 263 -2.26 14.83 2.13
N ILE A 264 -1.70 15.36 1.05
CA ILE A 264 -1.72 14.70 -0.26
C ILE A 264 -0.95 13.37 -0.20
N SER A 265 0.21 13.34 0.45
CA SER A 265 1.01 12.13 0.63
C SER A 265 0.28 11.06 1.46
N ALA A 266 -0.37 11.45 2.55
CA ALA A 266 -1.13 10.49 3.35
C ALA A 266 -2.40 10.00 2.63
N LEU A 267 -3.06 10.86 1.85
CA LEU A 267 -4.19 10.46 0.99
C LEU A 267 -3.74 9.47 -0.09
N SER A 268 -2.61 9.72 -0.77
CA SER A 268 -2.09 8.80 -1.78
C SER A 268 -1.74 7.44 -1.17
N GLN A 269 -1.14 7.43 0.03
CA GLN A 269 -0.87 6.19 0.78
C GLN A 269 -2.17 5.42 1.09
N ILE A 270 -3.22 6.09 1.57
CA ILE A 270 -4.53 5.47 1.83
C ILE A 270 -5.13 4.91 0.54
N LEU A 271 -5.09 5.69 -0.55
CA LEU A 271 -5.61 5.26 -1.85
C LEU A 271 -4.88 4.03 -2.38
N THR A 272 -3.58 3.85 -2.08
CA THR A 272 -2.86 2.61 -2.37
C THR A 272 -3.49 1.40 -1.65
N PHE A 273 -3.83 1.51 -0.36
CA PHE A 273 -4.51 0.43 0.35
C PHE A 273 -5.93 0.19 -0.21
N VAL A 274 -6.67 1.25 -0.52
CA VAL A 274 -8.02 1.15 -1.12
C VAL A 274 -7.96 0.45 -2.47
N THR A 275 -7.07 0.88 -3.37
CA THR A 275 -6.91 0.29 -4.70
C THR A 275 -6.49 -1.18 -4.61
N LEU A 276 -5.59 -1.56 -3.69
CA LEU A 276 -5.27 -2.96 -3.43
C LEU A 276 -6.50 -3.79 -3.00
N MET A 277 -7.38 -3.24 -2.16
CA MET A 277 -8.64 -3.90 -1.80
C MET A 277 -9.60 -4.03 -2.99
N CYS A 278 -9.70 -3.00 -3.84
CA CYS A 278 -10.50 -3.05 -5.08
C CYS A 278 -9.97 -4.13 -6.03
N ILE A 279 -8.65 -4.18 -6.24
CA ILE A 279 -7.99 -5.23 -7.01
C ILE A 279 -8.33 -6.59 -6.41
N ALA A 280 -8.23 -6.78 -5.09
CA ALA A 280 -8.50 -8.07 -4.46
C ALA A 280 -9.96 -8.56 -4.57
N LYS A 281 -10.90 -7.62 -4.67
CA LYS A 281 -12.34 -7.93 -4.83
C LYS A 281 -12.72 -8.17 -6.30
N HIS A 282 -11.82 -7.88 -7.25
CA HIS A 282 -12.13 -7.96 -8.67
C HIS A 282 -12.53 -9.37 -9.12
N ILE A 283 -13.49 -9.46 -10.06
CA ILE A 283 -14.09 -10.73 -10.51
C ILE A 283 -13.11 -11.66 -11.25
N SER A 284 -11.99 -11.11 -11.73
CA SER A 284 -10.92 -11.89 -12.37
C SER A 284 -10.36 -12.99 -11.48
N TRP A 285 -10.55 -12.91 -10.15
CA TRP A 285 -10.05 -13.92 -9.21
C TRP A 285 -11.02 -15.07 -8.95
N SER A 286 -12.31 -14.93 -9.27
CA SER A 286 -13.33 -15.96 -9.04
C SER A 286 -13.57 -16.86 -10.26
N GLN A 287 -13.13 -16.43 -11.45
CA GLN A 287 -13.19 -17.26 -12.63
C GLN A 287 -12.02 -18.24 -12.59
N THR A 288 -12.25 -19.39 -11.94
CA THR A 288 -11.59 -20.61 -12.42
C THR A 288 -12.04 -20.70 -13.87
N ILE A 289 -11.12 -20.52 -14.81
CA ILE A 289 -11.39 -20.84 -16.21
C ILE A 289 -11.89 -22.28 -16.15
N GLU A 290 -13.19 -22.49 -16.27
CA GLU A 290 -13.71 -23.80 -16.64
C GLU A 290 -12.91 -24.11 -17.89
N LYS A 291 -11.96 -25.04 -17.76
CA LYS A 291 -11.42 -25.71 -18.92
C LYS A 291 -12.67 -26.23 -19.58
N THR A 292 -13.12 -25.56 -20.64
CA THR A 292 -13.94 -26.18 -21.64
C THR A 292 -13.07 -27.33 -22.12
N GLU A 293 -13.19 -28.47 -21.44
CA GLU A 293 -12.80 -29.74 -22.01
C GLU A 293 -13.40 -29.69 -23.41
N PRO A 294 -12.60 -29.90 -24.47
CA PRO A 294 -13.20 -30.10 -25.77
C PRO A 294 -14.19 -31.24 -25.55
N VAL A 295 -15.48 -30.94 -25.61
CA VAL A 295 -16.53 -31.96 -25.56
C VAL A 295 -16.13 -32.92 -26.65
N TYR A 296 -15.61 -34.08 -26.25
CA TYR A 296 -15.31 -35.16 -27.16
C TYR A 296 -16.67 -35.60 -27.66
N VAL A 297 -17.10 -35.00 -28.77
CA VAL A 297 -18.24 -35.50 -29.52
C VAL A 297 -17.78 -36.87 -29.97
N PRO A 298 -18.34 -37.99 -29.46
CA PRO A 298 -17.97 -39.28 -29.97
C PRO A 298 -18.29 -39.24 -31.46
N VAL A 299 -17.25 -39.28 -32.28
CA VAL A 299 -17.41 -39.57 -33.70
C VAL A 299 -18.10 -40.92 -33.71
N MET A 300 -19.40 -40.94 -34.04
CA MET A 300 -20.06 -42.19 -34.36
C MET A 300 -19.25 -42.77 -35.50
N GLN A 301 -18.43 -43.78 -35.20
CA GLN A 301 -17.90 -44.66 -36.21
C GLN A 301 -19.13 -45.30 -36.85
N GLN A 302 -19.59 -44.71 -37.96
CA GLN A 302 -20.43 -45.40 -38.90
C GLN A 302 -19.62 -46.62 -39.32
N GLN A 303 -20.07 -47.76 -38.80
CA GLN A 303 -19.53 -49.07 -39.09
C GLN A 303 -19.74 -49.31 -40.58
N ALA A 304 -18.70 -49.02 -41.36
CA ALA A 304 -18.69 -49.21 -42.80
C ALA A 304 -18.88 -50.71 -43.06
N THR A 305 -20.09 -51.08 -43.47
CA THR A 305 -20.36 -52.40 -44.05
C THR A 305 -19.63 -52.42 -45.39
N TYR A 306 -18.67 -53.33 -45.52
CA TYR A 306 -17.86 -53.51 -46.72
C TYR A 306 -18.75 -53.79 -47.93
N ALA A 307 -18.73 -52.89 -48.91
CA ALA A 307 -19.19 -53.15 -50.26
C ALA A 307 -18.05 -52.83 -51.23
N TYR A 308 -17.59 -53.87 -51.91
CA TYR A 308 -16.52 -53.86 -52.91
C TYR A 308 -16.96 -52.99 -54.10
N GLY A 309 -16.22 -51.94 -54.42
CA GLY A 309 -16.51 -51.09 -55.58
C GLY A 309 -15.45 -50.02 -55.80
N ASN A 310 -14.68 -50.15 -56.88
CA ASN A 310 -13.69 -49.17 -57.33
C ASN A 310 -14.35 -47.81 -57.62
N GLY A 311 -13.84 -46.73 -57.00
CA GLY A 311 -14.22 -45.36 -57.36
C GLY A 311 -13.66 -44.33 -56.39
N GLN A 312 -12.77 -43.45 -56.90
CA GLN A 312 -12.28 -42.26 -56.22
C GLN A 312 -13.44 -41.34 -55.83
N GLN A 313 -13.53 -40.89 -54.58
CA GLN A 313 -14.28 -39.69 -54.21
C GLN A 313 -13.57 -38.92 -53.08
N ASP A 314 -13.14 -37.70 -53.42
CA ASP A 314 -12.62 -36.67 -52.56
C ASP A 314 -13.66 -36.24 -51.50
N TYR A 315 -13.30 -36.32 -50.22
CA TYR A 315 -14.14 -35.80 -49.13
C TYR A 315 -13.80 -34.34 -48.84
N TYR A 316 -14.71 -33.44 -49.20
CA TYR A 316 -14.77 -32.08 -48.69
C TYR A 316 -15.09 -32.11 -47.18
N GLN A 317 -14.20 -31.57 -46.35
CA GLN A 317 -14.52 -31.21 -44.96
C GLN A 317 -15.50 -30.03 -44.95
N GLN A 318 -16.77 -30.31 -44.65
CA GLN A 318 -17.77 -29.30 -44.32
C GLN A 318 -17.48 -28.72 -42.93
N THR A 319 -17.47 -27.38 -42.86
CA THR A 319 -17.38 -26.55 -41.64
C THR A 319 -18.56 -26.80 -40.68
N PRO A 320 -18.34 -26.89 -39.35
CA PRO A 320 -19.43 -26.98 -38.40
C PRO A 320 -20.12 -25.62 -38.20
N GLU A 321 -21.44 -25.63 -38.39
CA GLU A 321 -22.37 -24.52 -38.18
C GLU A 321 -22.54 -24.24 -36.67
N LEU A 322 -22.44 -22.97 -36.27
CA LEU A 322 -22.65 -22.52 -34.89
C LEU A 322 -24.16 -22.48 -34.58
N VAL A 323 -24.62 -23.39 -33.72
CA VAL A 323 -25.98 -23.39 -33.19
C VAL A 323 -26.09 -22.34 -32.07
N HIS A 324 -26.89 -21.29 -32.31
CA HIS A 324 -27.30 -20.34 -31.27
C HIS A 324 -28.46 -20.93 -30.46
N VAL A 325 -28.24 -21.12 -29.15
CA VAL A 325 -29.30 -21.47 -28.18
C VAL A 325 -29.94 -20.17 -27.68
N ARG A 326 -31.28 -20.14 -27.69
CA ARG A 326 -32.14 -19.02 -27.27
C ARG A 326 -32.43 -19.08 -25.78
#